data_AF-A0A0D8BMN8-F1
#
_entry.id   AF-A0A0D8BMN8-F1
#
_cell.length_a   1.000
_cell.length_b   1.000
_cell.length_c   1.000
_cell.angle_alpha   90.00
_cell.angle_beta   90.00
_cell.angle_gamma   90.00
#
_symmetry.space_group_name_H-M   'P 1'
#
loop_
_entity.id
_entity.type
_entity.pdbx_description
1 polymer ?
#
loop_
_entity_poly.entity_id
_entity_poly.type
_entity_poly.pdbx_seq_one_letter_code
_entity_poly.pdbx_strand_id
1 'polypeptide(L)'
;MSRRLDCSFSYTRHFTSEALVATGRELPPTDKYPWTEWCDRGVWLAKRGEDFGVDVETLRDMLRVRAFRKSLAVRTRGYSDAVVFQFEPKEYSARRRRARQVYQAKKAADPRVHLAKNLMSHYGITLEEWDRLLLGSSGRCTICLRPFKNSTHEPHVDHCHKTGMVRELLCRRCNQGLGFFEDAEFRRGVTAYVLRHRTRGIVEIAD
;
A
#
# COMPACT_ATOMS: atom_id res chain seq x y z
N MET A 1 -13.21 -24.99 7.09
CA MET A 1 -12.49 -25.61 5.96
C MET A 1 -11.94 -24.49 5.10
N SER A 2 -10.61 -24.40 5.01
CA SER A 2 -9.92 -23.31 4.33
C SER A 2 -10.25 -23.31 2.85
N ARG A 3 -10.33 -22.12 2.24
CA ARG A 3 -10.76 -21.99 0.85
C ARG A 3 -9.57 -21.69 -0.05
N ARG A 4 -9.44 -22.46 -1.13
CA ARG A 4 -8.55 -22.11 -2.25
C ARG A 4 -9.20 -21.00 -3.06
N LEU A 5 -8.42 -19.98 -3.43
CA LEU A 5 -8.88 -18.84 -4.22
C LEU A 5 -8.37 -18.95 -5.66
N ASP A 6 -9.23 -18.64 -6.63
CA ASP A 6 -8.91 -18.56 -8.07
C ASP A 6 -8.27 -17.22 -8.48
N CYS A 7 -7.56 -16.55 -7.56
CA CYS A 7 -6.99 -15.23 -7.81
C CYS A 7 -5.45 -15.22 -7.74
N SER A 8 -4.85 -14.25 -8.45
CA SER A 8 -3.41 -13.99 -8.32
C SER A 8 -3.14 -13.15 -7.06
N PHE A 9 -2.43 -13.72 -6.09
CA PHE A 9 -2.06 -12.99 -4.88
C PHE A 9 -0.88 -12.04 -5.19
N SER A 10 -1.01 -10.73 -4.96
CA SER A 10 -0.01 -9.72 -5.36
C SER A 10 0.53 -8.91 -4.17
N TYR A 11 1.09 -9.57 -3.16
CA TYR A 11 1.83 -8.87 -2.10
C TYR A 11 3.02 -9.68 -1.57
N THR A 12 4.17 -9.02 -1.44
CA THR A 12 5.40 -9.56 -0.83
C THR A 12 5.88 -8.59 0.24
N ARG A 13 5.73 -8.94 1.52
CA ARG A 13 6.67 -8.51 2.56
C ARG A 13 7.66 -9.66 2.75
N HIS A 14 8.93 -9.40 2.51
CA HIS A 14 9.99 -10.37 2.76
C HIS A 14 10.23 -10.42 4.27
N PHE A 15 10.27 -11.63 4.83
CA PHE A 15 10.80 -11.89 6.16
C PHE A 15 12.17 -12.56 5.97
N THR A 16 13.21 -11.99 6.54
CA THR A 16 14.53 -12.63 6.65
C THR A 16 14.51 -13.57 7.86
N SER A 17 15.26 -14.67 7.75
CA SER A 17 15.29 -15.80 8.70
C SER A 17 15.77 -15.46 10.12
N GLU A 18 16.35 -14.29 10.32
CA GLU A 18 16.89 -13.87 11.63
C GLU A 18 15.79 -13.52 12.64
N ALA A 19 14.59 -13.12 12.20
CA ALA A 19 13.57 -12.61 13.11
C ALA A 19 12.82 -13.70 13.90
N LEU A 20 12.65 -14.91 13.35
CA LEU A 20 11.86 -15.96 14.03
C LEU A 20 12.63 -16.64 15.17
N VAL A 21 13.95 -16.86 14.99
CA VAL A 21 14.81 -17.38 16.06
C VAL A 21 15.03 -16.32 17.15
N ALA A 22 14.99 -15.03 16.80
CA ALA A 22 15.18 -13.92 17.74
C ALA A 22 13.95 -13.57 18.61
N THR A 23 12.73 -14.00 18.23
CA THR A 23 11.51 -13.61 18.97
C THR A 23 11.29 -14.36 20.29
N GLY A 24 12.02 -15.45 20.55
CA GLY A 24 11.83 -16.28 21.74
C GLY A 24 10.41 -16.84 21.92
N ARG A 25 9.55 -16.71 20.91
CA ARG A 25 8.12 -17.02 20.99
C ARG A 25 7.94 -18.50 20.72
N GLU A 26 7.52 -19.24 21.74
CA GLU A 26 7.18 -20.65 21.60
C GLU A 26 5.94 -20.79 20.71
N LEU A 27 6.10 -21.42 19.55
CA LEU A 27 5.00 -21.65 18.61
C LEU A 27 4.29 -22.96 18.95
N PRO A 28 2.96 -23.00 18.84
CA PRO A 28 2.21 -24.22 19.10
C PRO A 28 2.55 -25.33 18.09
N PRO A 29 2.32 -26.61 18.43
CA PRO A 29 2.61 -27.73 17.56
C PRO A 29 2.01 -27.54 16.17
N THR A 30 2.81 -27.80 15.14
CA THR A 30 2.39 -27.52 13.77
C THR A 30 1.32 -28.49 13.28
N ASP A 31 1.25 -29.72 13.77
CA ASP A 31 0.60 -30.84 13.07
C ASP A 31 -0.94 -30.78 12.99
N LYS A 32 -1.55 -29.73 13.57
CA LYS A 32 -3.00 -29.52 13.61
C LYS A 32 -3.61 -28.89 12.34
N TYR A 33 -2.80 -28.51 11.35
CA TYR A 33 -3.28 -27.81 10.15
C TYR A 33 -3.04 -28.63 8.87
N PRO A 34 -3.86 -28.44 7.82
CA PRO A 34 -3.78 -29.21 6.58
C PRO A 34 -2.59 -28.75 5.71
N TRP A 35 -1.37 -28.94 6.21
CA TRP A 35 -0.15 -28.43 5.58
C TRP A 35 0.14 -29.02 4.20
N THR A 36 -0.27 -30.25 3.96
CA THR A 36 -0.14 -30.91 2.67
C THR A 36 -0.92 -30.16 1.61
N GLU A 37 -2.16 -29.77 1.92
CA GLU A 37 -3.01 -28.96 1.04
C GLU A 37 -2.49 -27.54 0.92
N TRP A 38 -2.18 -26.89 2.05
CA TRP A 38 -1.73 -25.50 2.07
C TRP A 38 -0.41 -25.24 1.32
N CYS A 39 0.45 -26.25 1.19
CA CYS A 39 1.73 -26.14 0.49
C CYS A 39 1.65 -26.45 -1.03
N ASP A 40 0.46 -26.66 -1.60
CA ASP A 40 0.24 -27.06 -3.00
C ASP A 40 0.49 -25.95 -4.06
N ARG A 41 1.03 -24.80 -3.62
CA ARG A 41 1.23 -23.56 -4.40
C ARG A 41 -0.05 -22.79 -4.74
N GLY A 42 -1.21 -23.23 -4.26
CA GLY A 42 -2.46 -22.48 -4.32
C GLY A 42 -2.44 -21.22 -3.47
N VAL A 43 -3.36 -20.30 -3.77
CA VAL A 43 -3.66 -19.18 -2.87
C VAL A 43 -4.76 -19.63 -1.93
N TRP A 44 -4.50 -19.51 -0.63
CA TRP A 44 -5.39 -20.01 0.42
C TRP A 44 -5.87 -18.87 1.30
N LEU A 45 -7.16 -18.90 1.64
CA LEU A 45 -7.77 -18.10 2.69
C LEU A 45 -8.08 -19.03 3.87
N ALA A 46 -7.48 -18.75 5.02
CA ALA A 46 -7.81 -19.38 6.29
C ALA A 46 -8.44 -18.34 7.23
N LYS A 47 -9.46 -18.74 7.98
CA LYS A 47 -10.15 -17.90 8.98
C LYS A 47 -9.95 -18.40 10.40
N ARG A 48 -9.79 -17.47 11.34
CA ARG A 48 -9.63 -17.75 12.76
C ARG A 48 -10.95 -18.27 13.32
N GLY A 49 -10.89 -19.34 14.11
CA GLY A 49 -12.07 -20.02 14.65
C GLY A 49 -12.72 -21.04 13.70
N GLU A 50 -12.44 -20.96 12.39
CA GLU A 50 -12.88 -21.96 11.40
C GLU A 50 -11.75 -22.92 10.99
N ASP A 51 -10.57 -22.36 10.67
CA ASP A 51 -9.44 -23.09 10.07
C ASP A 51 -8.20 -23.09 10.96
N PHE A 52 -8.09 -22.13 11.89
CA PHE A 52 -7.00 -22.05 12.86
C PHE A 52 -7.45 -21.43 14.17
N GLY A 53 -6.84 -21.86 15.28
CA GLY A 53 -7.24 -21.45 16.64
C GLY A 53 -6.35 -20.39 17.30
N VAL A 54 -5.31 -19.93 16.61
CA VAL A 54 -4.32 -18.96 17.14
C VAL A 54 -4.60 -17.53 16.63
N ASP A 55 -3.92 -16.52 17.18
CA ASP A 55 -3.96 -15.19 16.60
C ASP A 55 -3.32 -15.15 15.20
N VAL A 56 -3.70 -14.12 14.43
CA VAL A 56 -3.33 -13.99 13.02
C VAL A 56 -1.82 -13.92 12.80
N GLU A 57 -1.06 -13.26 13.69
CA GLU A 57 0.39 -13.16 13.51
C GLU A 57 1.08 -14.47 13.89
N THR A 58 0.60 -15.18 14.93
CA THR A 58 1.09 -16.53 15.25
C THR A 58 0.92 -17.48 14.07
N LEU A 59 -0.24 -17.49 13.39
CA LEU A 59 -0.40 -18.32 12.19
C LEU A 59 0.59 -17.90 11.09
N ARG A 60 0.79 -16.60 10.87
CA ARG A 60 1.74 -16.09 9.87
C ARG A 60 3.18 -16.53 10.17
N ASP A 61 3.57 -16.58 11.44
CA ASP A 61 4.85 -17.12 11.88
C ASP A 61 4.96 -18.62 11.61
N MET A 62 3.93 -19.40 11.95
CA MET A 62 3.91 -20.85 11.66
C MET A 62 4.03 -21.12 10.15
N LEU A 63 3.35 -20.36 9.30
CA LEU A 63 3.47 -20.44 7.84
C LEU A 63 4.91 -20.16 7.37
N ARG A 64 5.57 -19.13 7.92
CA ARG A 64 6.97 -18.78 7.61
C ARG A 64 7.94 -19.90 8.03
N VAL A 65 7.79 -20.45 9.23
CA VAL A 65 8.60 -21.58 9.72
C VAL A 65 8.41 -22.82 8.84
N ARG A 66 7.17 -23.13 8.45
CA ARG A 66 6.86 -24.24 7.55
C ARG A 66 7.54 -24.05 6.20
N ALA A 67 7.47 -22.85 5.63
CA ALA A 67 8.10 -22.53 4.35
C ALA A 67 9.62 -22.75 4.43
N PHE A 68 10.25 -22.26 5.50
CA PHE A 68 11.68 -22.45 5.75
C PHE A 68 12.06 -23.94 5.79
N ARG A 69 11.36 -24.74 6.62
CA ARG A 69 11.63 -26.18 6.76
C ARG A 69 11.44 -26.97 5.45
N LYS A 70 10.58 -26.48 4.55
CA LYS A 70 10.33 -27.07 3.22
C LYS A 70 11.20 -26.45 2.11
N SER A 71 12.14 -25.57 2.44
CA SER A 71 12.95 -24.82 1.46
C SER A 71 12.11 -24.00 0.46
N LEU A 72 10.90 -23.60 0.86
CA LEU A 72 9.99 -22.75 0.10
C LEU A 72 10.07 -21.29 0.58
N ALA A 73 9.37 -20.42 -0.14
CA ALA A 73 8.93 -19.12 0.35
C ALA A 73 7.41 -19.17 0.61
N VAL A 74 6.93 -18.29 1.48
CA VAL A 74 5.49 -18.07 1.68
C VAL A 74 5.19 -16.58 1.65
N ARG A 75 4.10 -16.23 0.98
CA ARG A 75 3.53 -14.89 0.97
C ARG A 75 2.32 -14.89 1.88
N THR A 76 2.15 -13.85 2.70
CA THR A 76 1.02 -13.77 3.62
C THR A 76 0.46 -12.34 3.68
N ARG A 77 -0.87 -12.23 3.80
CA ARG A 77 -1.59 -10.99 4.12
C ARG A 77 -2.56 -11.29 5.25
N GLY A 78 -2.39 -10.60 6.36
CA GLY A 78 -3.25 -10.71 7.53
C GLY A 78 -4.40 -9.72 7.43
N TYR A 79 -5.54 -10.15 7.93
CA TYR A 79 -6.73 -9.37 8.20
C TYR A 79 -7.04 -9.48 9.70
N SER A 80 -8.12 -8.86 10.17
CA SER A 80 -8.58 -8.93 11.57
C SER A 80 -8.67 -10.37 12.10
N ASP A 81 -9.17 -11.28 11.28
CA ASP A 81 -9.59 -12.63 11.64
C ASP A 81 -9.23 -13.66 10.55
N ALA A 82 -8.42 -13.28 9.56
CA ALA A 82 -8.10 -14.16 8.45
C ALA A 82 -6.66 -13.97 7.95
N VAL A 83 -6.15 -15.00 7.29
CA VAL A 83 -4.86 -14.95 6.58
C VAL A 83 -5.06 -15.46 5.17
N VAL A 84 -4.65 -14.64 4.20
CA VAL A 84 -4.44 -15.12 2.84
C VAL A 84 -2.96 -15.43 2.67
N PHE A 85 -2.64 -16.61 2.15
CA PHE A 85 -1.26 -17.02 1.95
C PHE A 85 -1.06 -17.89 0.70
N GLN A 86 0.19 -17.95 0.24
CA GLN A 86 0.61 -18.81 -0.86
C GLN A 86 2.05 -19.24 -0.67
N PHE A 87 2.29 -20.55 -0.73
CA PHE A 87 3.63 -21.12 -0.79
C PHE A 87 4.14 -21.12 -2.23
N GLU A 88 5.44 -20.92 -2.40
CA GLU A 88 6.07 -20.87 -3.72
C GLU A 88 7.56 -21.24 -3.66
N PRO A 89 8.16 -21.66 -4.78
CA PRO A 89 9.61 -21.83 -4.87
C PRO A 89 10.35 -20.53 -4.53
N LYS A 90 11.47 -20.64 -3.79
CA LYS A 90 12.30 -19.46 -3.42
C LYS A 90 12.77 -18.66 -4.64
N GLU A 91 13.05 -19.34 -5.75
CA GLU A 91 13.45 -18.73 -7.02
C GLU A 91 12.42 -17.74 -7.56
N TYR A 92 11.11 -17.95 -7.35
CA TYR A 92 10.07 -17.05 -7.85
C TYR A 92 10.09 -15.73 -7.07
N SER A 93 10.27 -15.82 -5.76
CA SER A 93 10.44 -14.67 -4.88
C SER A 93 11.70 -13.86 -5.25
N ALA A 94 12.82 -14.55 -5.49
CA ALA A 94 14.06 -13.92 -5.94
C ALA A 94 13.93 -13.25 -7.32
N ARG A 95 13.29 -13.93 -8.28
CA ARG A 95 13.03 -13.38 -9.62
C ARG A 95 12.18 -12.12 -9.57
N ARG A 96 11.09 -12.10 -8.78
CA ARG A 96 10.26 -10.90 -8.61
C ARG A 96 11.02 -9.77 -7.93
N ARG A 97 11.87 -10.06 -6.94
CA ARG A 97 12.73 -9.07 -6.30
C ARG A 97 13.67 -8.42 -7.32
N ARG A 98 14.35 -9.24 -8.13
CA ARG A 98 15.22 -8.77 -9.22
C ARG A 98 14.43 -7.94 -10.23
N ALA A 99 13.28 -8.42 -10.69
CA ALA A 99 12.40 -7.69 -11.60
C ALA A 99 11.99 -6.32 -11.03
N ARG A 100 11.63 -6.26 -9.74
CA ARG A 100 11.30 -5.00 -9.05
C ARG A 100 12.51 -4.06 -8.99
N GLN A 101 13.70 -4.57 -8.66
CA GLN A 101 14.93 -3.77 -8.63
C GLN A 101 15.26 -3.20 -10.02
N VAL A 102 15.19 -4.03 -11.07
CA VAL A 102 15.38 -3.59 -12.46
C VAL A 102 14.36 -2.53 -12.85
N TYR A 103 13.08 -2.73 -12.52
CA TYR A 103 12.04 -1.74 -12.79
C TYR A 103 12.31 -0.41 -12.10
N GLN A 104 12.70 -0.44 -10.81
CA GLN A 104 13.03 0.79 -10.07
C GLN A 104 14.27 1.47 -10.63
N ALA A 105 15.30 0.71 -11.03
CA ALA A 105 16.49 1.27 -11.66
C ALA A 105 16.16 1.93 -13.01
N LYS A 106 15.34 1.28 -13.85
CA LYS A 106 14.86 1.88 -15.11
C LYS A 106 14.06 3.16 -14.87
N LYS A 107 13.17 3.15 -13.88
CA LYS A 107 12.38 4.33 -13.49
C LYS A 107 13.26 5.47 -12.97
N ALA A 108 14.33 5.15 -12.24
CA ALA A 108 15.29 6.14 -11.73
C ALA A 108 16.20 6.69 -12.85
N ALA A 109 16.56 5.87 -13.83
CA ALA A 109 17.38 6.28 -14.97
C ALA A 109 16.64 7.26 -15.90
N ASP A 110 15.33 7.06 -16.10
CA ASP A 110 14.50 7.97 -16.91
C ASP A 110 13.15 8.26 -16.24
N PRO A 111 13.13 9.21 -15.29
CA PRO A 111 11.91 9.58 -14.59
C PRO A 111 10.90 10.28 -15.51
N ARG A 112 11.33 10.98 -16.57
CA ARG A 112 10.44 11.69 -17.49
C ARG A 112 9.66 10.73 -18.39
N VAL A 113 10.27 9.66 -18.87
CA VAL A 113 9.54 8.62 -19.64
C VAL A 113 8.46 7.97 -18.79
N HIS A 114 8.76 7.65 -17.54
CA HIS A 114 7.77 7.07 -16.63
C HIS A 114 6.65 8.06 -16.29
N LEU A 115 6.99 9.34 -16.09
CA LEU A 115 6.02 10.41 -15.90
C LEU A 115 5.08 10.52 -17.11
N ALA A 116 5.62 10.64 -18.32
CA ALA A 116 4.85 10.73 -19.57
C ALA A 116 3.81 9.60 -19.69
N LYS A 117 4.25 8.36 -19.44
CA LYS A 117 3.38 7.20 -19.48
C LYS A 117 2.23 7.30 -18.47
N ASN A 118 2.53 7.69 -17.23
CA ASN A 118 1.51 7.83 -16.19
C ASN A 118 0.55 8.98 -16.49
N LEU A 119 1.05 10.10 -17.01
CA LEU A 119 0.25 11.26 -17.37
C LEU A 119 -0.77 10.92 -18.45
N MET A 120 -0.30 10.26 -19.51
CA MET A 120 -1.15 9.81 -20.59
C MET A 120 -2.18 8.78 -20.12
N SER A 121 -1.76 7.77 -19.34
CA SER A 121 -2.68 6.68 -18.94
C SER A 121 -3.73 7.09 -17.92
N HIS A 122 -3.44 8.07 -17.04
CA HIS A 122 -4.33 8.45 -15.95
C HIS A 122 -5.09 9.75 -16.21
N TYR A 123 -4.50 10.69 -16.95
CA TYR A 123 -5.05 12.03 -17.13
C TYR A 123 -5.20 12.42 -18.60
N GLY A 124 -4.67 11.62 -19.53
CA GLY A 124 -4.73 11.92 -20.96
C GLY A 124 -3.93 13.13 -21.39
N ILE A 125 -2.93 13.57 -20.61
CA ILE A 125 -2.12 14.76 -20.93
C ILE A 125 -0.70 14.40 -21.35
N THR A 126 -0.11 15.23 -22.22
CA THR A 126 1.25 15.09 -22.72
C THR A 126 2.31 15.67 -21.76
N LEU A 127 3.59 15.45 -22.06
CA LEU A 127 4.67 16.08 -21.29
C LEU A 127 4.72 17.60 -21.49
N GLU A 128 4.36 18.09 -22.68
CA GLU A 128 4.31 19.51 -22.99
C GLU A 128 3.18 20.21 -22.23
N GLU A 129 2.04 19.54 -22.06
CA GLU A 129 0.94 19.99 -21.21
C GLU A 129 1.33 20.02 -19.74
N TRP A 130 2.02 18.99 -19.28
CA TRP A 130 2.60 18.96 -17.93
C TRP A 130 3.56 20.11 -17.70
N ASP A 131 4.49 20.36 -18.62
CA ASP A 131 5.44 21.46 -18.51
C ASP A 131 4.73 22.82 -18.48
N ARG A 132 3.64 22.98 -19.25
CA ARG A 132 2.78 24.17 -19.19
C ARG A 132 2.10 24.33 -17.82
N LEU A 133 1.56 23.25 -17.24
CA LEU A 133 0.97 23.28 -15.89
C LEU A 133 2.02 23.60 -14.82
N LEU A 134 3.21 23.02 -14.95
CA LEU A 134 4.32 23.26 -14.02
C LEU A 134 4.81 24.70 -14.10
N LEU A 135 4.93 25.26 -15.31
CA LEU A 135 5.29 26.65 -15.52
C LEU A 135 4.20 27.59 -15.00
N GLY A 136 2.92 27.32 -15.32
CA GLY A 136 1.78 28.12 -14.85
C GLY A 136 1.65 28.16 -13.33
N SER A 137 1.99 27.06 -12.65
CA SER A 137 2.04 27.00 -11.18
C SER A 137 3.34 27.57 -10.59
N SER A 138 4.26 28.10 -11.40
CA SER A 138 5.59 28.56 -10.98
C SER A 138 6.39 27.51 -10.20
N GLY A 139 6.21 26.23 -10.53
CA GLY A 139 6.82 25.11 -9.82
C GLY A 139 6.37 25.00 -8.35
N ARG A 140 5.14 25.43 -8.02
CA ARG A 140 4.60 25.45 -6.65
C ARG A 140 3.20 24.82 -6.61
N CYS A 141 2.82 24.33 -5.44
CA CYS A 141 1.43 23.92 -5.20
C CYS A 141 0.53 25.15 -5.23
N THR A 142 -0.51 25.19 -6.07
CA THR A 142 -1.37 26.38 -6.16
C THR A 142 -2.11 26.71 -4.86
N ILE A 143 -2.47 25.69 -4.06
CA ILE A 143 -3.21 25.92 -2.80
C ILE A 143 -2.30 26.47 -1.68
N CYS A 144 -1.12 25.87 -1.47
CA CYS A 144 -0.27 26.21 -0.32
C CYS A 144 1.01 26.96 -0.68
N LEU A 145 1.24 27.23 -1.97
CA LEU A 145 2.36 27.98 -2.55
C LEU A 145 3.77 27.43 -2.24
N ARG A 146 3.85 26.26 -1.60
CA ARG A 146 5.12 25.58 -1.34
C ARG A 146 5.73 25.10 -2.66
N PRO A 147 7.03 25.35 -2.88
CA PRO A 147 7.73 24.90 -4.07
C PRO A 147 7.82 23.38 -4.10
N PHE A 148 7.71 22.82 -5.30
CA PHE A 148 8.02 21.43 -5.55
C PHE A 148 9.54 21.28 -5.59
N LYS A 149 10.12 20.49 -4.68
CA LYS A 149 11.57 20.20 -4.66
C LYS A 149 11.96 19.24 -5.78
N ASN A 150 11.02 18.42 -6.23
CA ASN A 150 11.19 17.51 -7.35
C ASN A 150 9.98 17.61 -8.28
N SER A 151 10.21 18.18 -9.46
CA SER A 151 9.17 18.45 -10.46
C SER A 151 8.57 17.23 -11.14
N THR A 152 9.08 16.00 -10.92
CA THR A 152 8.53 14.78 -11.52
C THR A 152 7.82 13.87 -10.50
N HIS A 153 8.01 14.12 -9.20
CA HIS A 153 7.51 13.26 -8.13
C HIS A 153 6.61 13.95 -7.11
N GLU A 154 6.79 15.26 -6.87
CA GLU A 154 6.01 15.99 -5.86
C GLU A 154 4.70 16.62 -6.36
N PRO A 155 4.62 17.17 -7.59
CA PRO A 155 3.36 17.67 -8.10
C PRO A 155 2.42 16.51 -8.42
N HIS A 156 1.16 16.69 -8.05
CA HIS A 156 0.05 15.80 -8.39
C HIS A 156 -0.92 16.56 -9.28
N VAL A 157 -1.37 15.93 -10.36
CA VAL A 157 -2.42 16.47 -11.24
C VAL A 157 -3.75 16.45 -10.48
N ASP A 158 -4.29 17.63 -10.19
CA ASP A 158 -5.66 17.77 -9.72
C ASP A 158 -6.62 17.75 -10.91
N HIS A 159 -7.76 17.08 -10.76
CA HIS A 159 -8.79 17.04 -11.79
C HIS A 159 -10.18 16.99 -11.15
N CYS A 160 -11.18 17.47 -11.88
CA CYS A 160 -12.57 17.41 -11.45
C CYS A 160 -13.15 16.02 -11.69
N HIS A 161 -13.52 15.32 -10.62
CA HIS A 161 -14.12 13.99 -10.74
C HIS A 161 -15.50 13.99 -11.44
N LYS A 162 -16.15 15.15 -11.58
CA LYS A 162 -17.44 15.29 -12.28
C LYS A 162 -17.27 15.52 -13.78
N THR A 163 -16.25 16.27 -14.19
CA THR A 163 -16.05 16.66 -15.60
C THR A 163 -14.87 15.95 -16.27
N GLY A 164 -14.01 15.30 -15.48
CA GLY A 164 -12.74 14.73 -15.94
C GLY A 164 -11.66 15.76 -16.27
N MET A 165 -11.95 17.07 -16.16
CA MET A 165 -11.02 18.12 -16.57
C MET A 165 -9.91 18.31 -15.54
N VAL A 166 -8.66 18.37 -16.02
CA VAL A 166 -7.49 18.77 -15.24
C VAL A 166 -7.65 20.22 -14.80
N ARG A 167 -7.40 20.49 -13.51
CA ARG A 167 -7.38 21.84 -12.94
C ARG A 167 -5.96 22.35 -12.91
N GLU A 168 -5.16 21.91 -11.94
CA GLU A 168 -3.81 22.42 -11.70
C GLU A 168 -2.90 21.38 -11.00
N LEU A 169 -1.69 21.79 -10.61
CA LEU A 169 -0.76 20.95 -9.86
C LEU A 169 -0.79 21.27 -8.37
N LEU A 170 -1.00 20.23 -7.56
CA LEU A 170 -1.04 20.32 -6.11
C LEU A 170 0.03 19.45 -5.46
N CYS A 171 0.48 19.81 -4.26
CA CYS A 171 1.28 18.87 -3.46
C CYS A 171 0.38 17.76 -2.90
N ARG A 172 0.97 16.60 -2.60
CA ARG A 172 0.26 15.42 -2.06
C ARG A 172 -0.71 15.72 -0.92
N ARG A 173 -0.34 16.62 0.01
CA ARG A 173 -1.16 16.99 1.17
C ARG A 173 -2.38 17.81 0.75
N CYS A 174 -2.20 18.80 -0.13
CA CYS A 174 -3.28 19.63 -0.62
C CYS A 174 -4.24 18.84 -1.50
N ASN A 175 -3.72 17.97 -2.39
CA ASN A 175 -4.54 17.15 -3.27
C ASN A 175 -5.47 16.20 -2.49
N GLN A 176 -4.92 15.47 -1.50
CA GLN A 176 -5.74 14.61 -0.64
C GLN A 176 -6.72 15.42 0.21
N GLY A 177 -6.30 16.56 0.75
CA GLY A 177 -7.17 17.45 1.53
C GLY A 177 -8.35 17.94 0.68
N LEU A 178 -8.09 18.37 -0.55
CA LEU A 178 -9.13 18.84 -1.47
C LEU A 178 -10.21 17.77 -1.70
N GLY A 179 -9.82 16.50 -1.89
CA GLY A 179 -10.77 15.40 -2.06
C GLY A 179 -11.76 15.26 -0.90
N PHE A 180 -11.35 15.50 0.35
CA PHE A 180 -12.28 15.54 1.48
C PHE A 180 -13.13 16.81 1.50
N PHE A 181 -12.57 17.96 1.10
CA PHE A 181 -13.26 19.24 1.09
C PHE A 181 -14.29 19.40 -0.04
N GLU A 182 -14.22 18.57 -1.08
CA GLU A 182 -15.23 18.51 -2.14
C GLU A 182 -16.55 17.90 -1.68
N ASP A 183 -16.51 17.05 -0.64
CA ASP A 183 -17.70 16.63 0.07
C ASP A 183 -18.22 17.80 0.91
N ALA A 184 -19.37 18.34 0.48
CA ALA A 184 -19.98 19.50 1.12
C ALA A 184 -20.46 19.22 2.55
N GLU A 185 -20.88 17.98 2.86
CA GLU A 185 -21.29 17.58 4.20
C GLU A 185 -20.07 17.48 5.11
N PHE A 186 -19.04 16.76 4.69
CA PHE A 186 -17.78 16.66 5.43
C PHE A 186 -17.21 18.05 5.73
N ARG A 187 -17.11 18.91 4.71
CA ARG A 187 -16.58 20.27 4.85
C ARG A 187 -17.37 21.08 5.88
N ARG A 188 -18.71 21.07 5.84
CA ARG A 188 -19.54 21.77 6.84
C ARG A 188 -19.33 21.21 8.25
N GLY A 189 -19.29 19.88 8.38
CA GLY A 189 -19.07 19.20 9.66
C GLY A 189 -17.72 19.57 10.30
N VAL A 190 -16.64 19.53 9.52
CA VAL A 190 -15.30 19.90 10.00
C VAL A 190 -15.22 21.38 10.37
N THR A 191 -15.78 22.28 9.56
CA THR A 191 -15.82 23.71 9.89
C THR A 191 -16.56 23.97 11.20
N ALA A 192 -17.76 23.41 11.36
CA ALA A 192 -18.55 23.56 12.59
C ALA A 192 -17.82 22.99 13.82
N TYR A 193 -17.19 21.81 13.67
CA TYR A 193 -16.38 21.19 14.73
C TYR A 193 -15.23 22.09 15.17
N VAL A 194 -14.40 22.57 14.23
CA VAL A 194 -13.25 23.42 14.55
C VAL A 194 -13.70 24.72 15.21
N LEU A 195 -14.76 25.36 14.70
CA LEU A 195 -15.28 26.60 15.29
C LEU A 195 -15.77 26.38 16.73
N ARG A 196 -16.50 25.28 17.00
CA ARG A 196 -16.99 24.93 18.34
C ARG A 196 -15.84 24.71 19.33
N HIS A 197 -14.72 24.16 18.87
CA HIS A 197 -13.59 23.76 19.72
C HIS A 197 -12.39 24.73 19.68
N ARG A 198 -12.53 25.91 19.06
CA ARG A 198 -11.46 26.92 19.00
C ARG A 198 -11.02 27.45 20.37
N THR A 199 -11.96 27.55 21.31
CA THR A 199 -11.75 28.13 22.64
C THR A 199 -12.19 27.19 23.78
N ARG A 200 -12.70 25.99 23.45
CA ARG A 200 -13.24 25.02 24.41
C ARG A 200 -12.76 23.61 24.08
N GLY A 201 -11.86 23.10 24.92
CA GLY A 201 -11.46 21.69 24.97
C GLY A 201 -12.36 20.90 25.93
N ILE A 202 -12.32 19.56 25.82
CA ILE A 202 -12.99 18.67 26.78
C ILE A 202 -12.02 18.27 27.90
N VAL A 203 -10.76 18.05 27.54
CA VAL A 203 -9.67 17.69 28.46
C VAL A 203 -8.43 18.44 28.02
N GLU A 204 -7.68 18.97 28.98
CA GLU A 204 -6.37 19.58 28.75
C GLU A 204 -5.32 18.47 28.55
N ILE A 205 -4.45 18.64 27.57
CA ILE A 205 -3.36 17.70 27.33
C ILE A 205 -2.22 18.14 28.27
N ALA A 206 -1.89 17.32 29.26
CA ALA A 206 -0.72 17.57 30.10
C ALA A 206 0.54 17.45 29.22
N ASP A 207 1.40 18.46 29.30
CA ASP A 207 2.71 18.51 28.63
C ASP A 207 3.65 17.37 29.09
#